data_AF-A0A2V6N1D4-F1
#
_entry.id   AF-A0A2V6N1D4-F1
#
_cell.length_a   1.000
_cell.length_b   1.000
_cell.length_c   1.000
_cell.angle_alpha   90.00
_cell.angle_beta   90.00
_cell.angle_gamma   90.00
#
_symmetry.space_group_name_H-M   'P 1'
#
loop_
_entity.id
_entity.type
_entity.pdbx_description
1 polymer ?
#
loop_
_entity_poly.entity_id
_entity_poly.type
_entity_poly.pdbx_seq_one_letter_code
_entity_poly.pdbx_strand_id
1 'polypeptide(L)'
;MFTDLKYALRGLAKRPSFSAIAILILALGIGANTAIFSVVEGTLLRPLPFSHPERLVRIFEAQDERGARGASTNLSDQTVQRWREFGHDIFEDIGAATGGASTVGLNDGSPVQTVPASRISSNFFSVLGLPPAQGRTFTLEEDREGGPAVVIISHDFWRNNLNARPDVLGSSVVVDGQRRTIIGVMPKSFRHPYRASLWLPLALPPVNAATANSRYLYGVGRLRPGITAAQAQDAVRRMCAAINQADPNPANPRAAYLPRLRESFVMDLRPKILVIIGAAFCAFLIAAANFAGLLLSRVVEREGEFALRSALGASRRRIIRQELVQALVLAAIGTAFGLLVALWTTPALVAMSPEGSDATGSAMREFDYTARLDLPVFAFAAGAMVLTGLGFGLLPAARASRTDLRSAMNAVSRSATLNRSTRRLLGSFVVIQLAIAAALLTASLTATQFFWKLVDEPWGFETQGRIAFNVTVPDQNFSTAKAKENALDATLAQLRQLPGVTSATLTSPSPMNASWNLMPFNPENAPAPEPRGFYF
;
A
#
# COMPACT_ATOMS: atom_id res chain seq x y z
N MET A 1 -18.89 -18.64 -36.38
CA MET A 1 -18.09 -18.53 -35.14
C MET A 1 -16.95 -19.54 -35.11
N PHE A 2 -17.17 -20.85 -35.00
CA PHE A 2 -16.07 -21.85 -34.97
C PHE A 2 -15.12 -21.78 -36.19
N THR A 3 -15.67 -21.60 -37.39
CA THR A 3 -14.89 -21.43 -38.62
C THR A 3 -14.07 -20.14 -38.62
N ASP A 4 -14.62 -19.07 -38.06
CA ASP A 4 -13.95 -17.76 -37.97
C ASP A 4 -12.82 -17.80 -36.93
N LEU A 5 -12.98 -18.55 -35.84
CA LEU A 5 -11.95 -18.78 -34.83
C LEU A 5 -10.78 -19.59 -35.39
N LYS A 6 -11.04 -20.71 -36.08
CA LYS A 6 -9.99 -21.49 -36.76
C LYS A 6 -9.27 -20.65 -37.81
N TYR A 7 -10.00 -19.79 -38.53
CA TYR A 7 -9.41 -18.88 -39.51
C TYR A 7 -8.53 -17.83 -38.84
N ALA A 8 -8.99 -17.21 -37.75
CA ALA A 8 -8.21 -16.23 -36.99
C ALA A 8 -6.89 -16.83 -36.50
N LEU A 9 -6.93 -18.01 -35.86
CA LEU A 9 -5.73 -18.71 -35.35
C LEU A 9 -4.75 -19.06 -36.47
N ARG A 10 -5.23 -19.62 -37.59
CA ARG A 10 -4.38 -19.88 -38.77
C ARG A 10 -3.80 -18.60 -39.37
N GLY A 11 -4.58 -17.53 -39.41
CA GLY A 11 -4.15 -16.23 -39.91
C GLY A 11 -3.10 -15.55 -39.03
N LEU A 12 -3.06 -15.88 -37.74
CA LEU A 12 -2.03 -15.40 -36.80
C LEU A 12 -0.73 -16.20 -36.95
N ALA A 13 -0.83 -17.54 -37.04
CA ALA A 13 0.33 -18.40 -37.24
C ALA A 13 1.11 -18.12 -38.54
N LYS A 14 0.41 -17.69 -39.60
CA LYS A 14 1.04 -17.35 -40.89
C LYS A 14 1.84 -16.04 -40.87
N ARG A 15 1.64 -15.17 -39.86
CA ARG A 15 2.34 -13.88 -39.72
C ARG A 15 2.79 -13.71 -38.26
N PRO A 16 3.86 -14.41 -37.86
CA PRO A 16 4.28 -14.47 -36.47
C PRO A 16 4.77 -13.11 -35.95
N SER A 17 5.47 -12.32 -36.77
CA SER A 17 5.99 -10.99 -36.37
C SER A 17 4.88 -10.02 -35.96
N PHE A 18 3.85 -9.89 -36.80
CA PHE A 18 2.66 -9.08 -36.50
C PHE A 18 1.97 -9.54 -35.21
N SER A 19 1.74 -10.85 -35.09
CA SER A 19 1.03 -11.42 -33.95
C SER A 19 1.82 -11.21 -32.66
N ALA A 20 3.14 -11.41 -32.70
CA ALA A 20 4.03 -11.20 -31.55
C ALA A 20 4.03 -9.73 -31.09
N ILE A 21 4.16 -8.77 -32.02
CA ILE A 21 4.14 -7.33 -31.69
C ILE A 21 2.79 -6.95 -31.09
N ALA A 22 1.69 -7.39 -31.69
CA ALA A 22 0.35 -7.10 -31.18
C ALA A 22 0.11 -7.66 -29.78
N ILE A 23 0.50 -8.93 -29.57
CA ILE A 23 0.41 -9.59 -28.27
C ILE A 23 1.27 -8.87 -27.23
N LEU A 24 2.49 -8.47 -27.57
CA LEU A 24 3.40 -7.78 -26.65
C LEU A 24 2.86 -6.40 -26.24
N ILE A 25 2.34 -5.61 -27.19
CA ILE A 25 1.71 -4.32 -26.91
C ILE A 25 0.52 -4.48 -25.95
N LEU A 26 -0.35 -5.47 -26.23
CA LEU A 26 -1.52 -5.74 -25.40
C LEU A 26 -1.13 -6.29 -24.02
N ALA A 27 -0.15 -7.19 -23.96
CA ALA A 27 0.33 -7.77 -22.71
C ALA A 27 0.95 -6.70 -21.81
N LEU A 28 1.75 -5.79 -22.34
CA LEU A 28 2.32 -4.68 -21.58
C LEU A 28 1.24 -3.68 -21.15
N GLY A 29 0.37 -3.26 -22.08
CA GLY A 29 -0.69 -2.29 -21.79
C GLY A 29 -1.69 -2.79 -20.75
N ILE A 30 -2.26 -3.97 -20.98
CA ILE A 30 -3.27 -4.58 -20.09
C ILE A 30 -2.60 -5.11 -18.82
N GLY A 31 -1.45 -5.79 -18.93
CA GLY A 31 -0.76 -6.38 -17.79
C GLY A 31 -0.28 -5.36 -16.77
N ALA A 32 0.38 -4.28 -17.21
CA ALA A 32 0.83 -3.22 -16.31
C ALA A 32 -0.34 -2.51 -15.60
N ASN A 33 -1.42 -2.23 -16.34
CA ASN A 33 -2.62 -1.64 -15.76
C ASN A 33 -3.34 -2.59 -14.79
N THR A 34 -3.32 -3.90 -15.10
CA THR A 34 -3.89 -4.92 -14.21
C THR A 34 -3.08 -5.05 -12.92
N ALA A 35 -1.74 -5.00 -13.01
CA ALA A 35 -0.87 -4.99 -11.83
C ALA A 35 -1.12 -3.76 -10.95
N ILE A 36 -1.19 -2.57 -11.53
CA ILE A 36 -1.47 -1.32 -10.80
C ILE A 36 -2.88 -1.36 -10.21
N PHE A 37 -3.88 -1.82 -10.96
CA PHE A 37 -5.23 -1.98 -10.46
C PHE A 37 -5.30 -2.98 -9.30
N SER A 38 -4.51 -4.06 -9.30
CA SER A 38 -4.46 -5.01 -8.18
C SER A 38 -3.97 -4.36 -6.88
N VAL A 39 -2.99 -3.46 -6.97
CA VAL A 39 -2.51 -2.66 -5.82
C VAL A 39 -3.59 -1.69 -5.35
N VAL A 40 -4.28 -1.02 -6.28
CA VAL A 40 -5.37 -0.08 -5.98
C VAL A 40 -6.57 -0.77 -5.35
N GLU A 41 -6.95 -1.95 -5.84
CA GLU A 41 -8.04 -2.73 -5.27
C GLU A 41 -7.72 -3.13 -3.83
N GLY A 42 -6.52 -3.68 -3.60
CA GLY A 42 -6.08 -4.11 -2.28
C GLY A 42 -5.91 -2.97 -1.27
N THR A 43 -5.49 -1.78 -1.72
CA THR A 43 -5.21 -0.64 -0.83
C THR A 43 -6.37 0.35 -0.69
N LEU A 44 -7.02 0.70 -1.80
CA LEU A 44 -8.01 1.78 -1.84
C LEU A 44 -9.45 1.28 -1.88
N LEU A 45 -9.75 0.09 -2.39
CA LEU A 45 -11.13 -0.35 -2.64
C LEU A 45 -11.63 -1.40 -1.66
N ARG A 46 -10.77 -2.34 -1.24
CA ARG A 46 -11.14 -3.44 -0.35
C ARG A 46 -11.66 -2.92 1.00
N PRO A 47 -12.85 -3.37 1.45
CA PRO A 47 -13.39 -2.94 2.73
C PRO A 47 -12.54 -3.47 3.89
N LEU A 48 -12.45 -2.69 4.96
CA LEU A 48 -11.81 -3.14 6.20
C LEU A 48 -12.61 -4.31 6.80
N PRO A 49 -11.95 -5.32 7.41
CA PRO A 49 -12.62 -6.50 7.97
C PRO A 49 -13.33 -6.22 9.31
N PHE A 50 -13.70 -4.97 9.57
CA PHE A 50 -14.29 -4.51 10.82
C PHE A 50 -15.81 -4.42 10.71
N SER A 51 -16.54 -4.69 11.80
CA SER A 51 -17.98 -4.45 11.86
C SER A 51 -18.26 -2.94 11.92
N HIS A 52 -19.12 -2.43 11.02
CA HIS A 52 -19.46 -1.01 10.89
C HIS A 52 -18.24 -0.08 10.73
N PRO A 53 -17.39 -0.29 9.71
CA PRO A 53 -16.14 0.46 9.54
C PRO A 53 -16.36 1.96 9.30
N GLU A 54 -17.55 2.37 8.86
CA GLU A 54 -17.95 3.77 8.66
C GLU A 54 -17.98 4.58 9.95
N ARG A 55 -18.07 3.92 11.10
CA ARG A 55 -18.08 4.53 12.44
C ARG A 55 -16.71 4.57 13.11
N LEU A 56 -15.71 3.94 12.50
CA LEU A 56 -14.34 3.93 13.03
C LEU A 56 -13.58 5.16 12.55
N VAL A 57 -13.00 5.88 13.49
CA VAL A 57 -12.14 7.05 13.24
C VAL A 57 -10.79 6.85 13.88
N ARG A 58 -9.73 7.26 13.18
CA ARG A 58 -8.42 7.44 13.81
C ARG A 58 -8.44 8.77 14.54
N ILE A 59 -7.85 8.79 15.73
CA ILE A 59 -7.83 9.97 16.57
C ILE A 59 -6.44 10.58 16.54
N PHE A 60 -6.37 11.83 16.10
CA PHE A 60 -5.22 12.69 16.29
C PHE A 60 -5.62 13.89 17.13
N GLU A 61 -4.76 14.24 18.08
CA GLU A 61 -4.93 15.46 18.86
C GLU A 61 -4.29 16.65 18.13
N ALA A 62 -4.90 17.82 18.22
CA ALA A 62 -4.39 19.03 17.60
C ALA A 62 -4.29 20.15 18.63
N GLN A 63 -3.16 20.85 18.60
CA GLN A 63 -2.96 22.03 19.45
C GLN A 63 -3.54 23.31 18.84
N ASP A 64 -3.87 23.30 17.55
CA ASP A 64 -4.60 24.38 16.91
C ASP A 64 -6.12 24.24 17.12
N GLU A 65 -6.84 25.35 17.02
CA GLU A 65 -8.31 25.35 17.17
C GLU A 65 -9.01 24.76 15.94
N ARG A 66 -8.33 24.77 14.79
CA ARG A 66 -8.87 24.28 13.52
C ARG A 66 -8.93 22.75 13.48
N GLY A 67 -8.06 22.05 14.19
CA GLY A 67 -7.92 20.60 14.07
C GLY A 67 -7.38 20.20 12.71
N ALA A 68 -6.43 20.97 12.17
CA ALA A 68 -5.90 20.74 10.84
C ALA A 68 -4.92 19.55 10.84
N ARG A 69 -4.96 18.72 9.79
CA ARG A 69 -4.09 17.55 9.61
C ARG A 69 -2.60 17.88 9.86
N GLY A 70 -2.10 18.97 9.29
CA GLY A 70 -0.67 19.33 9.37
C GLY A 70 -0.19 19.73 10.78
N ALA A 71 -1.11 20.04 11.69
CA ALA A 71 -0.82 20.38 13.09
C ALA A 71 -1.28 19.30 14.08
N SER A 72 -1.71 18.14 13.56
CA SER A 72 -2.23 17.03 14.36
C SER A 72 -1.14 16.00 14.67
N THR A 73 -1.21 15.41 15.87
CA THR A 73 -0.22 14.49 16.42
C THR A 73 -0.90 13.27 17.04
N ASN A 74 -0.13 12.23 17.34
CA ASN A 74 -0.62 11.08 18.10
C ASN A 74 -1.05 11.50 19.51
N LEU A 75 -1.80 10.64 20.19
CA LEU A 75 -2.36 10.93 21.50
C LEU A 75 -1.31 10.86 22.62
N SER A 76 -1.52 11.68 23.66
CA SER A 76 -0.87 11.50 24.96
C SER A 76 -1.68 10.62 25.91
N ASP A 77 -1.03 10.13 26.97
CA ASP A 77 -1.68 9.37 28.04
C ASP A 77 -2.86 10.15 28.65
N GLN A 78 -2.63 11.45 28.91
CA GLN A 78 -3.62 12.37 29.46
C GLN A 78 -4.83 12.54 28.52
N THR A 79 -4.58 12.70 27.22
CA THR A 79 -5.64 12.86 26.23
C THR A 79 -6.51 11.61 26.16
N VAL A 80 -5.92 10.41 26.15
CA VAL A 80 -6.68 9.15 26.14
C VAL A 80 -7.58 9.04 27.36
N GLN A 81 -7.08 9.35 28.56
CA GLN A 81 -7.88 9.27 29.79
C GLN A 81 -9.02 10.28 29.79
N ARG A 82 -8.74 11.55 29.47
CA ARG A 82 -9.76 12.60 29.42
C ARG A 82 -10.83 12.34 28.38
N TRP A 83 -10.44 11.85 27.21
CA TRP A 83 -11.42 11.58 26.16
C TRP A 83 -12.25 10.33 26.46
N ARG A 84 -11.71 9.38 27.21
CA ARG A 84 -12.52 8.31 27.78
C ARG A 84 -13.52 8.85 28.79
N GLU A 85 -13.14 9.81 29.64
CA GLU A 85 -14.00 10.38 30.70
C GLU A 85 -15.05 11.38 30.18
N PHE A 86 -14.70 12.24 29.22
CA PHE A 86 -15.58 13.31 28.72
C PHE A 86 -16.17 13.03 27.34
N GLY A 87 -15.61 12.06 26.61
CA GLY A 87 -16.00 11.75 25.22
C GLY A 87 -17.15 10.76 25.09
N HIS A 88 -17.77 10.35 26.20
CA HIS A 88 -18.83 9.34 26.22
C HIS A 88 -20.03 9.67 25.31
N ASP A 89 -20.33 10.94 25.07
CA ASP A 89 -21.44 11.35 24.19
C ASP A 89 -21.08 11.25 22.70
N ILE A 90 -19.79 11.15 22.37
CA ILE A 90 -19.26 11.18 21.01
C ILE A 90 -18.86 9.76 20.57
N PHE A 91 -18.15 9.06 21.43
CA PHE A 91 -17.60 7.74 21.18
C PHE A 91 -18.35 6.70 22.02
N GLU A 92 -18.62 5.52 21.44
CA GLU A 92 -18.98 4.35 22.23
C GLU A 92 -17.81 3.94 23.12
N ASP A 93 -16.61 3.91 22.53
CA ASP A 93 -15.38 3.62 23.25
C ASP A 93 -14.14 4.05 22.44
N ILE A 94 -13.00 4.19 23.14
CA ILE A 94 -11.72 4.63 22.59
C ILE A 94 -10.61 3.62 22.94
N GLY A 95 -10.03 3.02 21.90
CA GLY A 95 -8.87 2.16 21.98
C GLY A 95 -7.57 2.97 21.83
N ALA A 96 -6.55 2.60 22.60
CA ALA A 96 -5.22 3.16 22.48
C ALA A 96 -4.21 2.05 22.20
N ALA A 97 -3.17 2.36 21.45
CA ALA A 97 -2.10 1.43 21.15
C ALA A 97 -0.75 2.14 21.07
N THR A 98 0.33 1.41 21.30
CA THR A 98 1.67 1.79 20.90
C THR A 98 2.39 0.57 20.31
N GLY A 99 3.45 0.82 19.54
CA GLY A 99 4.12 -0.19 18.73
C GLY A 99 5.62 -0.18 18.97
N GLY A 100 6.23 -1.34 18.85
CA GLY A 100 7.67 -1.52 18.96
C GLY A 100 8.09 -2.91 18.51
N ALA A 101 9.28 -3.32 18.91
CA ALA A 101 9.77 -4.67 18.72
C ALA A 101 9.90 -5.35 20.08
N SER A 102 9.45 -6.59 20.18
CA SER A 102 9.64 -7.45 21.35
C SER A 102 10.51 -8.65 20.97
N THR A 103 11.28 -9.10 21.95
CA THR A 103 12.03 -10.36 21.86
C THR A 103 11.15 -11.53 22.27
N VAL A 104 11.25 -12.64 21.55
CA VAL A 104 10.44 -13.83 21.78
C VAL A 104 11.34 -15.05 21.84
N GLY A 105 11.34 -15.70 23.00
CA GLY A 105 11.96 -17.00 23.24
C GLY A 105 10.91 -18.10 23.22
N LEU A 106 11.14 -19.12 22.40
CA LEU A 106 10.36 -20.36 22.41
C LEU A 106 10.97 -21.31 23.44
N ASN A 107 10.13 -22.04 24.17
CA ASN A 107 10.56 -22.97 25.23
C ASN A 107 11.18 -24.29 24.67
N ASP A 108 11.61 -24.29 23.41
CA ASP A 108 12.10 -25.46 22.67
C ASP A 108 13.61 -25.36 22.33
N GLY A 109 14.31 -24.34 22.84
CA GLY A 109 15.74 -24.10 22.59
C GLY A 109 16.02 -23.36 21.28
N SER A 110 14.99 -22.95 20.53
CA SER A 110 15.16 -22.07 19.37
C SER A 110 15.80 -20.73 19.76
N PRO A 111 16.60 -20.11 18.85
CA PRO A 111 17.16 -18.80 19.11
C PRO A 111 16.07 -17.76 19.34
N VAL A 112 16.34 -16.81 20.24
CA VAL A 112 15.44 -15.68 20.52
C VAL A 112 15.25 -14.86 19.25
N GLN A 113 13.99 -14.58 18.90
CA GLN A 113 13.64 -13.82 17.71
C GLN A 113 13.08 -12.46 18.09
N THR A 114 13.41 -11.43 17.32
CA THR A 114 12.79 -10.12 17.45
C THR A 114 11.59 -10.04 16.50
N VAL A 115 10.41 -9.70 17.03
CA VAL A 115 9.18 -9.57 16.24
C VAL A 115 8.50 -8.23 16.50
N PRO A 116 7.80 -7.65 15.52
CA PRO A 116 6.94 -6.50 15.75
C PRO A 116 5.86 -6.82 16.78
N ALA A 117 5.71 -5.95 17.76
CA ALA A 117 4.79 -6.11 18.87
C ALA A 117 4.01 -4.81 19.08
N SER A 118 2.74 -4.94 19.45
CA SER A 118 1.95 -3.79 19.87
C SER A 118 1.46 -3.97 21.29
N ARG A 119 1.46 -2.88 22.03
CA ARG A 119 0.79 -2.74 23.32
C ARG A 119 -0.55 -2.07 23.07
N ILE A 120 -1.65 -2.71 23.45
CA ILE A 120 -3.01 -2.23 23.18
C ILE A 120 -3.84 -2.21 24.45
N SER A 121 -4.74 -1.25 24.56
CA SER A 121 -5.71 -1.24 25.64
C SER A 121 -6.67 -2.43 25.54
N SER A 122 -7.22 -2.86 26.67
CA SER A 122 -8.09 -4.05 26.78
C SER A 122 -9.28 -4.03 25.82
N ASN A 123 -9.84 -2.86 25.61
CA ASN A 123 -10.99 -2.61 24.73
C ASN A 123 -10.63 -2.43 23.24
N PHE A 124 -9.35 -2.40 22.85
CA PHE A 124 -8.93 -2.04 21.49
C PHE A 124 -9.60 -2.89 20.40
N PHE A 125 -9.63 -4.22 20.58
CA PHE A 125 -10.30 -5.12 19.63
C PHE A 125 -11.82 -5.01 19.64
N SER A 126 -12.40 -4.68 20.79
CA SER A 126 -13.84 -4.41 20.93
C SER A 126 -14.23 -3.14 20.15
N VAL A 127 -13.43 -2.08 20.28
CA VAL A 127 -13.59 -0.82 19.52
C VAL A 127 -13.52 -1.12 18.02
N LEU A 128 -12.55 -1.91 17.55
CA LEU A 128 -12.48 -2.33 16.14
C LEU A 128 -13.63 -3.26 15.71
N GLY A 129 -14.32 -3.90 16.66
CA GLY A 129 -15.34 -4.90 16.38
C GLY A 129 -14.74 -6.14 15.72
N LEU A 130 -13.53 -6.52 16.11
CA LEU A 130 -12.83 -7.69 15.58
C LEU A 130 -12.36 -8.61 16.71
N PRO A 131 -13.16 -9.62 17.10
CA PRO A 131 -12.74 -10.58 18.10
C PRO A 131 -11.62 -11.50 17.58
N PRO A 132 -10.80 -12.09 18.48
CA PRO A 132 -9.88 -13.17 18.11
C PRO A 132 -10.60 -14.33 17.43
N ALA A 133 -9.93 -15.00 16.49
CA ALA A 133 -10.46 -16.19 15.83
C ALA A 133 -10.50 -17.40 16.78
N GLN A 134 -9.61 -17.43 17.77
CA GLN A 134 -9.60 -18.40 18.86
C GLN A 134 -9.27 -17.69 20.17
N GLY A 135 -9.86 -18.12 21.28
CA GLY A 135 -9.62 -17.57 22.61
C GLY A 135 -10.41 -16.29 22.90
N ARG A 136 -9.80 -15.35 23.63
CA ARG A 136 -10.45 -14.12 24.11
C ARG A 136 -9.55 -12.89 24.00
N THR A 137 -10.15 -11.72 24.18
CA THR A 137 -9.43 -10.44 24.36
C THR A 137 -8.96 -10.25 25.81
N PHE A 138 -8.15 -9.21 26.03
CA PHE A 138 -7.72 -8.78 27.36
C PHE A 138 -8.87 -8.28 28.22
N THR A 139 -8.76 -8.51 29.53
CA THR A 139 -9.62 -7.94 30.56
C THR A 139 -9.06 -6.64 31.11
N LEU A 140 -9.88 -5.90 31.84
CA LEU A 140 -9.49 -4.64 32.49
C LEU A 140 -8.49 -4.85 33.64
N GLU A 141 -8.40 -6.04 34.21
CA GLU A 141 -7.41 -6.41 35.24
C GLU A 141 -6.04 -6.75 34.63
N GLU A 142 -6.04 -7.32 33.43
CA GLU A 142 -4.82 -7.61 32.66
C GLU A 142 -4.20 -6.36 32.04
N ASP A 143 -5.01 -5.34 31.76
CA ASP A 143 -4.58 -4.03 31.23
C ASP A 143 -4.25 -3.02 32.33
N ARG A 144 -3.61 -3.50 33.40
CA ARG A 144 -3.08 -2.70 34.50
C ARG A 144 -1.61 -3.00 34.70
N GLU A 145 -0.89 -2.04 35.24
CA GLU A 145 0.49 -2.24 35.64
C GLU A 145 0.58 -3.38 36.69
N GLY A 146 1.45 -4.35 36.46
CA GLY A 146 1.55 -5.55 37.30
C GLY A 146 0.42 -6.58 37.12
N GLY A 147 -0.48 -6.39 36.15
CA GLY A 147 -1.55 -7.36 35.83
C GLY A 147 -1.02 -8.71 35.33
N PRO A 148 -1.90 -9.73 35.21
CA PRO A 148 -1.50 -11.05 34.74
C PRO A 148 -0.75 -11.02 33.39
N ALA A 149 0.32 -11.79 33.29
CA ALA A 149 1.21 -11.81 32.14
C ALA A 149 0.59 -12.62 30.98
N VAL A 150 -0.15 -11.93 30.11
CA VAL A 150 -0.87 -12.53 28.96
C VAL A 150 -0.45 -11.93 27.62
N VAL A 151 -0.67 -12.68 26.54
CA VAL A 151 -0.35 -12.26 25.17
C VAL A 151 -1.40 -12.79 24.20
N ILE A 152 -1.70 -11.99 23.17
CA ILE A 152 -2.49 -12.41 22.01
C ILE A 152 -1.54 -12.48 20.82
N ILE A 153 -1.63 -13.51 19.99
CA ILE A 153 -0.70 -13.72 18.87
C ILE A 153 -1.39 -13.64 17.51
N SER A 154 -0.62 -13.31 16.49
CA SER A 154 -1.07 -13.34 15.10
C SER A 154 -1.16 -14.77 14.58
N HIS A 155 -2.00 -14.99 13.58
CA HIS A 155 -2.07 -16.29 12.92
C HIS A 155 -0.74 -16.69 12.26
N ASP A 156 0.04 -15.75 11.71
CA ASP A 156 1.34 -16.07 11.11
C ASP A 156 2.34 -16.54 12.14
N PHE A 157 2.40 -15.87 13.30
CA PHE A 157 3.25 -16.30 14.41
C PHE A 157 2.85 -17.70 14.88
N TRP A 158 1.55 -17.95 15.05
CA TRP A 158 1.05 -19.28 15.40
C TRP A 158 1.45 -20.35 14.38
N ARG A 159 1.35 -20.06 13.08
CA ARG A 159 1.69 -21.00 12.02
C ARG A 159 3.19 -21.24 11.89
N ASN A 160 3.98 -20.17 11.85
CA ASN A 160 5.40 -20.22 11.48
C ASN A 160 6.31 -20.54 12.68
N ASN A 161 5.93 -20.11 13.89
CA ASN A 161 6.76 -20.28 15.08
C ASN A 161 6.24 -21.39 16.01
N LEU A 162 4.94 -21.66 16.00
CA LEU A 162 4.30 -22.65 16.88
C LEU A 162 3.71 -23.85 16.11
N ASN A 163 4.12 -24.02 14.84
CA ASN A 163 3.71 -25.12 13.96
C ASN A 163 2.18 -25.32 13.85
N ALA A 164 1.40 -24.24 13.99
CA ALA A 164 -0.07 -24.27 13.98
C ALA A 164 -0.68 -25.28 14.99
N ARG A 165 -0.02 -25.49 16.14
CA ARG A 165 -0.48 -26.43 17.17
C ARG A 165 -1.89 -26.10 17.69
N PRO A 166 -2.82 -27.07 17.80
CA PRO A 166 -4.20 -26.79 18.21
C PRO A 166 -4.33 -26.43 19.70
N ASP A 167 -3.37 -26.82 20.53
CA ASP A 167 -3.30 -26.60 21.98
C ASP A 167 -2.53 -25.30 22.34
N VAL A 168 -2.55 -24.30 21.45
CA VAL A 168 -1.81 -23.05 21.65
C VAL A 168 -2.38 -22.18 22.77
N LEU A 169 -3.70 -22.22 22.98
CA LEU A 169 -4.36 -21.45 24.04
C LEU A 169 -3.99 -22.00 25.41
N GLY A 170 -3.62 -21.12 26.34
CA GLY A 170 -3.12 -21.50 27.66
C GLY A 170 -1.64 -21.91 27.69
N SER A 171 -1.02 -22.10 26.53
CA SER A 171 0.43 -22.35 26.47
C SER A 171 1.22 -21.07 26.75
N SER A 172 2.47 -21.21 27.19
CA SER A 172 3.33 -20.08 27.54
C SER A 172 4.41 -19.81 26.51
N VAL A 173 4.68 -18.54 26.25
CA VAL A 173 5.82 -18.04 25.46
C VAL A 173 6.60 -17.02 26.28
N VAL A 174 7.92 -16.97 26.14
CA VAL A 174 8.73 -15.95 26.80
C VAL A 174 8.80 -14.74 25.87
N VAL A 175 8.27 -13.61 26.32
CA VAL A 175 8.33 -12.35 25.57
C VAL A 175 9.08 -11.36 26.44
N ASP A 176 10.09 -10.66 25.93
CA ASP A 176 10.86 -9.66 26.70
C ASP A 176 11.34 -10.17 28.07
N GLY A 177 11.78 -11.43 28.12
CA GLY A 177 12.24 -12.11 29.35
C GLY A 177 11.13 -12.60 30.29
N GLN A 178 9.88 -12.17 30.10
CA GLN A 178 8.75 -12.56 30.94
C GLN A 178 7.92 -13.67 30.28
N ARG A 179 7.64 -14.74 31.04
CA ARG A 179 6.73 -15.81 30.62
C ARG A 179 5.30 -15.27 30.56
N ARG A 180 4.69 -15.32 29.38
CA ARG A 180 3.31 -14.89 29.12
C ARG A 180 2.45 -16.03 28.59
N THR A 181 1.20 -16.07 29.04
CA THR A 181 0.21 -17.07 28.60
C THR A 181 -0.51 -16.59 27.36
N ILE A 182 -0.59 -17.45 26.34
CA ILE A 182 -1.30 -17.15 25.09
C ILE A 182 -2.80 -17.31 25.35
N ILE A 183 -3.56 -16.22 25.25
CA ILE A 183 -5.00 -16.19 25.54
C ILE A 183 -5.87 -16.04 24.28
N GLY A 184 -5.26 -15.73 23.13
CA GLY A 184 -6.00 -15.55 21.88
C GLY A 184 -5.12 -15.59 20.64
N VAL A 185 -5.74 -15.96 19.52
CA VAL A 185 -5.14 -15.96 18.18
C VAL A 185 -6.00 -15.11 17.25
N MET A 186 -5.39 -14.08 16.65
CA MET A 186 -6.11 -13.18 15.73
C MET A 186 -6.37 -13.82 14.36
N PRO A 187 -7.39 -13.36 13.60
CA PRO A 187 -7.67 -13.84 12.26
C PRO A 187 -6.46 -13.73 11.31
N LYS A 188 -6.44 -14.60 10.28
CA LYS A 188 -5.36 -14.69 9.27
C LYS A 188 -4.97 -13.34 8.69
N SER A 189 -5.94 -12.48 8.40
CA SER A 189 -5.75 -11.23 7.69
C SER A 189 -5.37 -10.03 8.57
N PHE A 190 -5.19 -10.19 9.88
CA PHE A 190 -5.09 -9.05 10.80
C PHE A 190 -3.70 -8.89 11.47
N ARG A 191 -3.01 -7.77 11.22
CA ARG A 191 -1.74 -7.39 11.86
C ARG A 191 -1.75 -5.94 12.38
N HIS A 192 -2.92 -5.34 12.56
CA HIS A 192 -3.05 -3.95 13.00
C HIS A 192 -3.07 -3.84 14.54
N PRO A 193 -2.49 -2.79 15.16
CA PRO A 193 -1.66 -1.76 14.55
C PRO A 193 -0.19 -2.19 14.46
N TYR A 194 0.61 -1.45 13.68
CA TYR A 194 2.08 -1.58 13.61
C TYR A 194 2.60 -2.93 13.09
N ARG A 195 1.81 -3.64 12.27
CA ARG A 195 2.18 -4.97 11.74
C ARG A 195 2.49 -5.97 12.85
N ALA A 196 1.84 -5.84 14.00
CA ALA A 196 2.08 -6.64 15.19
C ALA A 196 1.93 -8.14 14.91
N SER A 197 2.97 -8.89 15.27
CA SER A 197 2.94 -10.36 15.34
C SER A 197 2.38 -10.84 16.67
N LEU A 198 2.45 -9.99 17.70
CA LEU A 198 1.89 -10.20 19.03
C LEU A 198 1.36 -8.89 19.61
N TRP A 199 0.33 -9.03 20.45
CA TRP A 199 -0.29 -7.95 21.20
C TRP A 199 -0.12 -8.20 22.69
N LEU A 200 0.27 -7.16 23.41
CA LEU A 200 0.46 -7.12 24.85
C LEU A 200 -0.52 -6.12 25.45
N PRO A 201 -0.90 -6.25 26.74
CA PRO A 201 -1.63 -5.20 27.43
C PRO A 201 -0.83 -3.88 27.42
N LEU A 202 -1.53 -2.77 27.17
CA LEU A 202 -0.94 -1.44 27.19
C LEU A 202 -0.55 -1.04 28.61
N ALA A 203 -1.39 -1.39 29.59
CA ALA A 203 -1.22 -1.02 30.98
C ALA A 203 -0.89 0.47 31.10
N LEU A 204 -1.81 1.30 30.59
CA LEU A 204 -1.60 2.74 30.47
C LEU A 204 -1.17 3.31 31.83
N PRO A 205 0.02 3.93 31.92
CA PRO A 205 0.53 4.40 33.20
C PRO A 205 -0.36 5.53 33.74
N PRO A 206 -0.40 5.74 35.06
CA PRO A 206 -1.02 6.93 35.62
C PRO A 206 -0.33 8.18 35.06
N VAL A 207 -1.10 9.25 34.82
CA VAL A 207 -0.57 10.49 34.23
C VAL A 207 0.52 11.05 35.14
N ASN A 208 1.74 11.12 34.62
CA ASN A 208 2.88 11.76 35.28
C ASN A 208 3.18 13.09 34.56
N ALA A 209 3.45 14.15 35.31
CA ALA A 209 3.82 15.46 34.75
C ALA A 209 5.01 15.39 33.79
N ALA A 210 5.94 14.43 33.98
CA ALA A 210 7.08 14.20 33.10
C ALA A 210 6.71 13.57 31.74
N THR A 211 5.59 12.83 31.64
CA THR A 211 5.17 12.11 30.43
C THR A 211 3.85 12.60 29.85
N ALA A 212 3.16 13.54 30.51
CA ALA A 212 1.85 14.07 30.10
C ALA A 212 1.84 14.62 28.67
N ASN A 213 3.00 15.06 28.16
CA ASN A 213 3.16 15.63 26.81
C ASN A 213 3.70 14.64 25.78
N SER A 214 3.95 13.39 26.16
CA SER A 214 4.44 12.36 25.27
C SER A 214 3.33 11.87 24.34
N ARG A 215 3.44 12.19 23.05
CA ARG A 215 2.43 11.93 22.00
C ARG A 215 2.77 10.68 21.21
N TYR A 216 2.74 9.53 21.86
CA TYR A 216 3.22 8.26 21.30
C TYR A 216 2.10 7.22 21.07
N LEU A 217 0.87 7.54 21.48
CA LEU A 217 -0.25 6.61 21.41
C LEU A 217 -1.03 6.77 20.10
N TYR A 218 -1.18 5.67 19.39
CA TYR A 218 -2.19 5.52 18.36
C TYR A 218 -3.58 5.46 19.01
N GLY A 219 -4.49 6.35 18.59
CA GLY A 219 -5.87 6.37 19.04
C GLY A 219 -6.84 5.89 17.96
N VAL A 220 -7.78 5.04 18.35
CA VAL A 220 -8.93 4.66 17.51
C VAL A 220 -10.22 4.80 18.32
N GLY A 221 -11.23 5.43 17.72
CA GLY A 221 -12.54 5.62 18.34
C GLY A 221 -13.64 4.99 17.50
N ARG A 222 -14.64 4.42 18.16
CA ARG A 222 -15.91 4.05 17.53
C ARG A 222 -16.93 5.12 17.84
N LEU A 223 -17.38 5.87 16.83
CA LEU A 223 -18.41 6.89 16.97
C LEU A 223 -19.75 6.25 17.34
N ARG A 224 -20.57 6.92 18.17
CA ARG A 224 -21.94 6.48 18.44
C ARG A 224 -22.80 6.40 17.17
N PRO A 225 -23.86 5.57 17.17
CA PRO A 225 -24.76 5.48 16.03
C PRO A 225 -25.36 6.85 15.69
N GLY A 226 -25.35 7.22 14.41
CA GLY A 226 -25.91 8.49 13.93
C GLY A 226 -24.98 9.70 14.00
N ILE A 227 -23.79 9.59 14.62
CA ILE A 227 -22.80 10.68 14.64
C ILE A 227 -21.89 10.58 13.42
N THR A 228 -21.88 11.64 12.61
CA THR A 228 -20.93 11.78 11.50
C THR A 228 -19.56 12.24 11.99
N ALA A 229 -18.49 11.96 11.22
CA ALA A 229 -17.14 12.42 11.56
C ALA A 229 -17.03 13.95 11.73
N ALA A 230 -17.77 14.72 10.92
CA ALA A 230 -17.82 16.18 11.03
C ALA A 230 -18.47 16.63 12.35
N GLN A 231 -19.62 16.04 12.72
CA GLN A 231 -20.27 16.31 14.01
C GLN A 231 -19.40 15.90 15.20
N ALA A 232 -18.70 14.77 15.09
CA ALA A 232 -17.75 14.33 16.11
C ALA A 232 -16.60 15.32 16.28
N GLN A 233 -16.07 15.87 15.18
CA GLN A 233 -14.98 16.85 15.24
C GLN A 233 -15.41 18.15 15.94
N ASP A 234 -16.61 18.65 15.65
CA ASP A 234 -17.16 19.82 16.33
C ASP A 234 -17.47 19.54 17.81
N ALA A 235 -17.98 18.35 18.12
CA ALA A 235 -18.25 17.94 19.50
C ALA A 235 -16.95 17.81 20.32
N VAL A 236 -15.89 17.22 19.74
CA VAL A 236 -14.58 17.13 20.38
C VAL A 236 -13.97 18.53 20.57
N ARG A 237 -14.13 19.46 19.61
CA ARG A 237 -13.69 20.84 19.80
C ARG A 237 -14.36 21.50 21.01
N ARG A 238 -15.68 21.33 21.18
CA ARG A 238 -16.41 21.82 22.36
C ARG A 238 -15.94 21.16 23.66
N MET A 239 -15.73 19.84 23.63
CA MET A 239 -15.21 19.08 24.77
C MET A 239 -13.81 19.57 25.18
N CYS A 240 -12.89 19.73 24.23
CA CYS A 240 -11.56 20.27 24.48
C CYS A 240 -11.61 21.69 25.04
N ALA A 241 -12.49 22.55 24.52
CA ALA A 241 -12.69 23.90 25.07
C ALA A 241 -13.17 23.87 26.53
N ALA A 242 -14.12 23.01 26.88
CA ALA A 242 -14.61 22.84 28.24
C ALA A 242 -13.53 22.30 29.19
N ILE A 243 -12.75 21.30 28.75
CA ILE A 243 -11.61 20.77 29.50
C ILE A 243 -10.57 21.87 29.75
N ASN A 244 -10.24 22.67 28.74
CA ASN A 244 -9.25 23.74 28.85
C ASN A 244 -9.73 24.92 29.69
N GLN A 245 -11.04 25.12 29.81
CA GLN A 245 -11.61 26.10 30.72
C GLN A 245 -11.55 25.62 32.18
N ALA A 246 -11.82 24.34 32.42
CA ALA A 246 -11.79 23.74 33.75
C ALA A 246 -10.36 23.51 34.27
N ASP A 247 -9.45 23.09 33.39
CA ASP A 247 -8.03 22.90 33.67
C ASP A 247 -7.16 23.55 32.58
N PRO A 248 -6.82 24.84 32.75
CA PRO A 248 -6.00 25.58 31.80
C PRO A 248 -4.56 25.04 31.75
N ASN A 249 -4.27 24.20 30.76
CA ASN A 249 -2.93 23.70 30.48
C ASN A 249 -2.58 23.87 28.99
N PRO A 250 -1.49 24.59 28.64
CA PRO A 250 -1.05 24.77 27.25
C PRO A 250 -0.79 23.46 26.49
N ALA A 251 -0.53 22.37 27.21
CA ALA A 251 -0.32 21.06 26.63
C ALA A 251 -1.60 20.36 26.18
N ASN A 252 -2.75 20.78 26.71
CA ASN A 252 -4.01 20.15 26.37
C ASN A 252 -4.35 20.41 24.89
N PRO A 253 -4.94 19.43 24.20
CA PRO A 253 -5.40 19.65 22.84
C PRO A 253 -6.54 20.67 22.82
N ARG A 254 -6.58 21.48 21.75
CA ARG A 254 -7.68 22.43 21.50
C ARG A 254 -8.71 21.85 20.55
N ALA A 255 -8.30 20.92 19.70
CA ALA A 255 -9.16 20.24 18.76
C ALA A 255 -8.65 18.83 18.48
N ALA A 256 -9.30 18.15 17.55
CA ALA A 256 -8.92 16.86 17.05
C ALA A 256 -9.05 16.82 15.53
N TYR A 257 -8.25 15.95 14.93
CA TYR A 257 -8.45 15.52 13.55
C TYR A 257 -8.91 14.07 13.56
N LEU A 258 -10.13 13.82 13.06
CA LEU A 258 -10.83 12.54 13.14
C LEU A 258 -11.12 11.96 11.74
N PRO A 259 -10.09 11.64 10.93
CA PRO A 259 -10.32 10.97 9.66
C PRO A 259 -10.95 9.59 9.91
N ARG A 260 -11.77 9.14 8.96
CA ARG A 260 -12.21 7.73 8.98
C ARG A 260 -10.99 6.83 9.03
N LEU A 261 -11.09 5.73 9.76
CA LEU A 261 -9.97 4.81 9.97
C LEU A 261 -9.36 4.36 8.63
N ARG A 262 -10.21 4.04 7.64
CA ARG A 262 -9.79 3.72 6.26
C ARG A 262 -8.99 4.85 5.60
N GLU A 263 -9.49 6.08 5.68
CA GLU A 263 -8.84 7.24 5.05
C GLU A 263 -7.48 7.49 5.69
N SER A 264 -7.35 7.26 6.99
CA SER A 264 -6.10 7.44 7.72
C SER A 264 -4.94 6.55 7.22
N PHE A 265 -5.25 5.37 6.66
CA PHE A 265 -4.23 4.48 6.13
C PHE A 265 -3.74 4.87 4.72
N VAL A 266 -4.56 5.62 3.98
CA VAL A 266 -4.31 5.93 2.56
C VAL A 266 -4.09 7.41 2.32
N MET A 267 -4.17 8.26 3.35
CA MET A 267 -4.16 9.72 3.21
C MET A 267 -2.87 10.30 2.62
N ASP A 268 -1.71 9.67 2.86
CA ASP A 268 -0.42 10.05 2.25
C ASP A 268 -0.16 9.34 0.92
N LEU A 269 -0.79 8.17 0.74
CA LEU A 269 -0.59 7.31 -0.42
C LEU A 269 -1.53 7.65 -1.58
N ARG A 270 -2.75 8.11 -1.29
CA ARG A 270 -3.80 8.32 -2.29
C ARG A 270 -3.38 9.28 -3.41
N PRO A 271 -2.79 10.47 -3.15
CA PRO A 271 -2.33 11.34 -4.23
C PRO A 271 -1.25 10.66 -5.09
N LYS A 272 -0.31 9.95 -4.47
CA LYS A 272 0.78 9.24 -5.15
C LYS A 272 0.24 8.11 -6.03
N ILE A 273 -0.70 7.32 -5.50
CA ILE A 273 -1.39 6.24 -6.21
C ILE A 273 -2.21 6.80 -7.38
N LEU A 274 -2.92 7.93 -7.21
CA LEU A 274 -3.70 8.55 -8.29
C LEU A 274 -2.83 9.00 -9.46
N VAL A 275 -1.64 9.55 -9.20
CA VAL A 275 -0.68 9.89 -10.26
C VAL A 275 -0.23 8.64 -11.02
N ILE A 276 0.06 7.54 -10.31
CA ILE A 276 0.45 6.26 -10.92
C ILE A 276 -0.70 5.68 -11.77
N ILE A 277 -1.94 5.71 -11.27
CA ILE A 277 -3.13 5.29 -12.04
C ILE A 277 -3.28 6.13 -13.31
N GLY A 278 -3.14 7.46 -13.21
CA GLY A 278 -3.24 8.35 -14.36
C GLY A 278 -2.18 8.04 -15.43
N ALA A 279 -0.93 7.84 -15.00
CA ALA A 279 0.16 7.45 -15.89
C ALA A 279 -0.09 6.08 -16.55
N ALA A 280 -0.55 5.09 -15.79
CA ALA A 280 -0.89 3.76 -16.28
C ALA A 280 -2.00 3.82 -17.34
N PHE A 281 -3.05 4.60 -17.08
CA PHE A 281 -4.15 4.80 -18.00
C PHE A 281 -3.70 5.44 -19.31
N CYS A 282 -2.84 6.46 -19.25
CA CYS A 282 -2.25 7.05 -20.46
C CYS A 282 -1.42 6.02 -21.24
N ALA A 283 -0.62 5.19 -20.56
CA ALA A 283 0.13 4.11 -21.20
C ALA A 283 -0.79 3.04 -21.84
N PHE A 284 -1.91 2.71 -21.20
CA PHE A 284 -2.94 1.83 -21.76
C PHE A 284 -3.53 2.41 -23.04
N LEU A 285 -3.86 3.70 -23.06
CA LEU A 285 -4.39 4.36 -24.25
C LEU A 285 -3.38 4.35 -25.40
N ILE A 286 -2.09 4.56 -25.13
CA ILE A 286 -1.01 4.44 -26.12
C ILE A 286 -0.93 3.01 -26.66
N ALA A 287 -1.01 1.99 -25.80
CA ALA A 287 -1.00 0.59 -26.23
C ALA A 287 -2.22 0.24 -27.10
N ALA A 288 -3.42 0.67 -26.70
CA ALA A 288 -4.65 0.49 -27.45
C ALA A 288 -4.61 1.20 -28.81
N ALA A 289 -4.08 2.43 -28.85
CA ALA A 289 -3.85 3.21 -30.06
C ALA A 289 -2.90 2.50 -31.03
N ASN A 290 -1.77 2.00 -30.54
CA ASN A 290 -0.81 1.22 -31.33
C ASN A 290 -1.44 -0.06 -31.89
N PHE A 291 -2.21 -0.76 -31.07
CA PHE A 291 -2.93 -1.95 -31.49
C PHE A 291 -3.96 -1.65 -32.60
N ALA A 292 -4.73 -0.58 -32.47
CA ALA A 292 -5.65 -0.11 -33.52
C ALA A 292 -4.90 0.24 -34.82
N GLY A 293 -3.78 0.96 -34.72
CA GLY A 293 -2.95 1.33 -35.87
C GLY A 293 -2.40 0.11 -36.61
N LEU A 294 -1.96 -0.91 -35.86
CA LEU A 294 -1.48 -2.18 -36.40
C LEU A 294 -2.61 -2.94 -37.12
N LEU A 295 -3.80 -3.02 -36.53
CA LEU A 295 -4.98 -3.59 -37.18
C LEU A 295 -5.38 -2.84 -38.45
N LEU A 296 -5.33 -1.50 -38.43
CA LEU A 296 -5.66 -0.67 -39.59
C LEU A 296 -4.67 -0.88 -40.74
N SER A 297 -3.37 -0.93 -40.46
CA SER A 297 -2.33 -1.24 -41.46
C SER A 297 -2.61 -2.58 -42.13
N ARG A 298 -3.01 -3.59 -41.36
CA ARG A 298 -3.37 -4.90 -41.89
C ARG A 298 -4.62 -4.87 -42.76
N VAL A 299 -5.64 -4.08 -42.39
CA VAL A 299 -6.84 -3.92 -43.21
C VAL A 299 -6.48 -3.33 -44.58
N VAL A 300 -5.59 -2.34 -44.62
CA VAL A 300 -5.12 -1.70 -45.86
C VAL A 300 -4.33 -2.69 -46.73
N GLU A 301 -3.43 -3.50 -46.15
CA GLU A 301 -2.72 -4.54 -46.92
C GLU A 301 -3.65 -5.60 -47.53
N ARG A 302 -4.81 -5.84 -46.91
CA ARG A 302 -5.80 -6.85 -47.34
C ARG A 302 -6.98 -6.26 -48.09
N GLU A 303 -6.89 -4.98 -48.46
CA GLU A 303 -7.98 -4.25 -49.11
C GLU A 303 -8.41 -4.92 -50.44
N GLY A 304 -7.46 -5.43 -51.22
CA GLY A 304 -7.74 -6.19 -52.44
C GLY A 304 -8.45 -7.53 -52.20
N GLU A 305 -8.13 -8.23 -51.09
CA GLU A 305 -8.81 -9.47 -50.68
C GLU A 305 -10.27 -9.19 -50.29
N PHE A 306 -10.50 -8.09 -49.57
CA PHE A 306 -11.85 -7.67 -49.16
C PHE A 306 -12.70 -7.17 -50.33
N ALA A 307 -12.09 -6.46 -51.28
CA ALA A 307 -12.74 -6.05 -52.52
C ALA A 307 -13.20 -7.28 -53.32
N LEU A 308 -12.31 -8.25 -53.56
CA LEU A 308 -12.64 -9.49 -54.28
C LEU A 308 -13.76 -10.27 -53.57
N ARG A 309 -13.72 -10.40 -52.25
CA ARG A 309 -14.79 -11.06 -51.48
C ARG A 309 -16.13 -10.33 -51.57
N SER A 310 -16.10 -9.00 -51.58
CA SER A 310 -17.30 -8.20 -51.73
C SER A 310 -17.91 -8.35 -53.14
N ALA A 311 -17.06 -8.45 -54.18
CA ALA A 311 -17.51 -8.78 -55.54
C ALA A 311 -18.15 -10.17 -55.64
N LEU A 312 -17.65 -11.14 -54.87
CA LEU A 312 -18.19 -12.49 -54.77
C LEU A 312 -19.43 -12.59 -53.86
N GLY A 313 -19.99 -11.46 -53.39
CA GLY A 313 -21.24 -11.42 -52.63
C GLY A 313 -21.10 -11.57 -51.11
N ALA A 314 -19.89 -11.44 -50.54
CA ALA A 314 -19.73 -11.47 -49.10
C ALA A 314 -20.40 -10.25 -48.43
N SER A 315 -21.26 -10.49 -47.44
CA SER A 315 -21.92 -9.40 -46.70
C SER A 315 -20.92 -8.60 -45.84
N ARG A 316 -21.14 -7.28 -45.73
CA ARG A 316 -20.34 -6.37 -44.88
C ARG A 316 -20.25 -6.84 -43.43
N ARG A 317 -21.35 -7.41 -42.90
CA ARG A 317 -21.41 -8.01 -41.56
C ARG A 317 -20.45 -9.19 -41.40
N ARG A 318 -20.22 -9.99 -42.45
CA ARG A 318 -19.29 -11.12 -42.41
C ARG A 318 -17.84 -10.66 -42.29
N ILE A 319 -17.46 -9.62 -43.03
CA ILE A 319 -16.11 -9.04 -43.00
C ILE A 319 -15.83 -8.42 -41.62
N ILE A 320 -16.77 -7.60 -41.11
CA ILE A 320 -16.65 -6.98 -39.79
C ILE A 320 -16.53 -8.06 -38.70
N ARG A 321 -17.40 -9.07 -38.72
CA ARG A 321 -17.36 -10.16 -37.73
C ARG A 321 -16.02 -10.89 -37.73
N GLN A 322 -15.46 -11.15 -38.91
CA GLN A 322 -14.22 -11.89 -39.05
C GLN A 322 -13.02 -11.11 -38.48
N GLU A 323 -12.88 -9.83 -38.81
CA GLU A 323 -11.81 -8.97 -38.27
C GLU A 323 -11.96 -8.74 -36.77
N LEU A 324 -13.20 -8.59 -36.30
CA LEU A 324 -13.50 -8.42 -34.87
C LEU A 324 -13.18 -9.68 -34.06
N VAL A 325 -13.51 -10.87 -34.58
CA VAL A 325 -13.10 -12.14 -33.97
C VAL A 325 -11.57 -12.24 -33.91
N GLN A 326 -10.87 -11.82 -34.96
CA GLN A 326 -9.41 -11.85 -34.97
C GLN A 326 -8.79 -10.88 -33.95
N ALA A 327 -9.32 -9.66 -33.85
CA ALA A 327 -8.90 -8.68 -32.85
C ALA A 327 -9.17 -9.16 -31.42
N LEU A 328 -10.34 -9.76 -31.16
CA LEU A 328 -10.69 -10.33 -29.86
C LEU A 328 -9.80 -11.52 -29.47
N VAL A 329 -9.44 -12.40 -30.43
CA VAL A 329 -8.51 -13.49 -30.16
C VAL A 329 -7.13 -12.96 -29.78
N LEU A 330 -6.66 -11.91 -30.47
CA LEU A 330 -5.38 -11.27 -30.15
C LEU A 330 -5.42 -10.57 -28.79
N ALA A 331 -6.51 -9.87 -28.50
CA ALA A 331 -6.77 -9.26 -27.19
C ALA A 331 -6.80 -10.31 -26.08
N ALA A 332 -7.44 -11.46 -26.29
CA ALA A 332 -7.50 -12.54 -25.31
C ALA A 332 -6.13 -13.16 -25.04
N ILE A 333 -5.36 -13.45 -26.09
CA ILE A 333 -3.99 -13.97 -25.93
C ILE A 333 -3.10 -12.93 -25.25
N GLY A 334 -3.15 -11.67 -25.70
CA GLY A 334 -2.41 -10.57 -25.09
C GLY A 334 -2.77 -10.36 -23.62
N THR A 335 -4.06 -10.47 -23.26
CA THR A 335 -4.52 -10.37 -21.87
C THR A 335 -4.02 -11.54 -21.03
N ALA A 336 -4.02 -12.77 -21.56
CA ALA A 336 -3.47 -13.93 -20.86
C ALA A 336 -1.98 -13.74 -20.54
N PHE A 337 -1.19 -13.27 -21.52
CA PHE A 337 0.22 -12.92 -21.28
C PHE A 337 0.37 -11.71 -20.33
N GLY A 338 -0.49 -10.71 -20.45
CA GLY A 338 -0.50 -9.55 -19.54
C GLY A 338 -0.79 -9.95 -18.09
N LEU A 339 -1.67 -10.93 -17.87
CA LEU A 339 -1.93 -11.50 -16.54
C LEU A 339 -0.71 -12.25 -16.00
N LEU A 340 0.06 -12.96 -16.84
CA LEU A 340 1.33 -13.55 -16.43
C LEU A 340 2.36 -12.49 -16.02
N VAL A 341 2.44 -11.38 -16.78
CA VAL A 341 3.30 -10.24 -16.41
C VAL A 341 2.86 -9.64 -15.08
N ALA A 342 1.55 -9.46 -14.86
CA ALA A 342 1.01 -8.97 -13.60
C ALA A 342 1.34 -9.94 -12.44
N LEU A 343 1.24 -11.25 -12.65
CA LEU A 343 1.58 -12.26 -11.64
C LEU A 343 3.05 -12.19 -11.19
N TRP A 344 3.97 -11.83 -12.08
CA TRP A 344 5.39 -11.72 -11.74
C TRP A 344 5.78 -10.35 -11.19
N THR A 345 5.18 -9.27 -11.73
CA THR A 345 5.52 -7.90 -11.34
C THR A 345 4.91 -7.50 -10.01
N THR A 346 3.69 -7.92 -9.71
CA THR A 346 2.99 -7.57 -8.47
C THR A 346 3.75 -8.01 -7.21
N PRO A 347 4.22 -9.27 -7.07
CA PRO A 347 5.03 -9.67 -5.91
C PRO A 347 6.37 -8.94 -5.83
N ALA A 348 7.03 -8.69 -6.97
CA ALA A 348 8.30 -7.97 -7.01
C ALA A 348 8.13 -6.52 -6.53
N LEU A 349 7.07 -5.83 -6.95
CA LEU A 349 6.75 -4.47 -6.49
C LEU A 349 6.47 -4.44 -4.97
N VAL A 350 5.78 -5.45 -4.43
CA VAL A 350 5.53 -5.57 -2.99
C VAL A 350 6.82 -5.87 -2.21
N ALA A 351 7.70 -6.71 -2.76
CA ALA A 351 8.98 -7.06 -2.13
C ALA A 351 9.98 -5.90 -2.13
N MET A 352 9.97 -5.06 -3.17
CA MET A 352 10.84 -3.88 -3.28
C MET A 352 10.34 -2.68 -2.47
N SER A 353 9.09 -2.69 -1.98
CA SER A 353 8.61 -1.66 -1.06
C SER A 353 9.47 -1.70 0.20
N PRO A 354 10.18 -0.61 0.55
CA PRO A 354 10.96 -0.57 1.77
C PRO A 354 10.11 -0.97 2.98
N GLU A 355 10.70 -1.73 3.90
CA GLU A 355 10.13 -2.00 5.21
C GLU A 355 10.12 -0.69 6.00
N GLY A 356 9.20 0.22 5.66
CA GLY A 356 9.09 1.50 6.32
C GLY A 356 8.87 1.28 7.82
N SER A 357 9.72 1.91 8.63
CA SER A 357 9.62 2.10 10.09
C SER A 357 8.48 3.05 10.48
N ASP A 358 7.58 3.35 9.53
CA ASP A 358 6.49 4.27 9.74
C ASP A 358 5.44 3.65 10.68
N ALA A 359 5.40 4.11 11.92
CA ALA A 359 4.32 3.83 12.87
C ALA A 359 2.95 4.41 12.42
N THR A 360 2.88 4.97 11.20
CA THR A 360 1.64 5.22 10.46
C THR A 360 1.11 3.99 9.73
N GLY A 361 1.81 2.85 9.74
CA GLY A 361 1.29 1.56 9.31
C GLY A 361 0.77 1.62 7.89
N SER A 362 1.65 1.55 6.89
CA SER A 362 1.18 1.57 5.50
C SER A 362 0.12 0.47 5.31
N ALA A 363 -1.10 0.89 4.93
CA ALA A 363 -2.32 0.08 4.83
C ALA A 363 -2.08 -1.30 4.18
N MET A 364 -1.15 -1.31 3.23
CA MET A 364 -0.83 -2.42 2.34
C MET A 364 -0.25 -3.65 3.06
N ARG A 365 0.30 -3.51 4.28
CA ARG A 365 0.90 -4.63 5.04
C ARG A 365 0.30 -4.86 6.43
N GLU A 366 -0.56 -3.97 6.92
CA GLU A 366 -1.27 -4.20 8.20
C GLU A 366 -2.40 -5.22 8.10
N PHE A 367 -2.88 -5.41 6.88
CA PHE A 367 -3.84 -6.43 6.53
C PHE A 367 -3.24 -7.33 5.46
N ASP A 368 -3.69 -8.58 5.35
CA ASP A 368 -3.31 -9.52 4.29
C ASP A 368 -3.93 -9.10 2.92
N TYR A 369 -3.64 -7.86 2.53
CA TYR A 369 -3.92 -7.25 1.24
C TYR A 369 -2.71 -7.41 0.32
N THR A 370 -2.08 -8.58 0.34
CA THR A 370 -1.20 -8.98 -0.76
C THR A 370 -2.01 -8.80 -2.03
N ALA A 371 -1.49 -8.05 -3.00
CA ALA A 371 -2.17 -7.86 -4.27
C ALA A 371 -2.36 -9.24 -4.94
N ARG A 372 -3.59 -9.75 -4.81
CA ARG A 372 -4.03 -11.04 -5.35
C ARG A 372 -4.77 -10.76 -6.65
N LEU A 373 -4.60 -11.67 -7.61
CA LEU A 373 -5.48 -11.68 -8.78
C LEU A 373 -6.84 -12.24 -8.35
N ASP A 374 -7.65 -11.38 -7.75
CA ASP A 374 -9.00 -11.72 -7.34
C ASP A 374 -10.00 -11.37 -8.46
N LEU A 375 -11.25 -11.78 -8.28
CA LEU A 375 -12.32 -11.58 -9.27
C LEU A 375 -12.44 -10.13 -9.80
N PRO A 376 -12.31 -9.06 -8.98
CA PRO A 376 -12.35 -7.69 -9.49
C PRO A 376 -11.21 -7.38 -10.47
N VAL A 377 -10.02 -7.93 -10.23
CA VAL A 377 -8.84 -7.72 -11.07
C VAL A 377 -9.00 -8.45 -12.41
N PHE A 378 -9.52 -9.69 -12.38
CA PHE A 378 -9.88 -10.40 -13.62
C PHE A 378 -11.01 -9.70 -14.38
N ALA A 379 -12.02 -9.18 -13.69
CA ALA A 379 -13.10 -8.42 -14.31
C ALA A 379 -12.57 -7.13 -14.97
N PHE A 380 -11.63 -6.43 -14.32
CA PHE A 380 -10.96 -5.27 -14.89
C PHE A 380 -10.16 -5.64 -16.14
N ALA A 381 -9.34 -6.69 -16.09
CA ALA A 381 -8.55 -7.16 -17.23
C ALA A 381 -9.44 -7.59 -18.41
N ALA A 382 -10.54 -8.30 -18.13
CA ALA A 382 -11.53 -8.68 -19.13
C ALA A 382 -12.24 -7.46 -19.73
N GLY A 383 -12.59 -6.46 -18.89
CA GLY A 383 -13.15 -5.19 -19.35
C GLY A 383 -12.19 -4.44 -20.28
N ALA A 384 -10.92 -4.33 -19.89
CA ALA A 384 -9.88 -3.73 -20.72
C ALA A 384 -9.71 -4.48 -22.05
N MET A 385 -9.65 -5.82 -22.03
CA MET A 385 -9.60 -6.67 -23.22
C MET A 385 -10.77 -6.40 -24.18
N VAL A 386 -11.99 -6.34 -23.65
CA VAL A 386 -13.20 -6.09 -24.46
C VAL A 386 -13.18 -4.68 -25.02
N LEU A 387 -12.81 -3.67 -24.23
CA LEU A 387 -12.67 -2.29 -24.68
C LEU A 387 -11.64 -2.15 -25.80
N THR A 388 -10.48 -2.80 -25.68
CA THR A 388 -9.45 -2.79 -26.72
C THR A 388 -9.86 -3.58 -27.96
N GLY A 389 -10.40 -4.78 -27.80
CA GLY A 389 -10.80 -5.65 -28.90
C GLY A 389 -12.01 -5.15 -29.69
N LEU A 390 -13.04 -4.63 -29.01
CA LEU A 390 -14.23 -4.06 -29.64
C LEU A 390 -13.99 -2.60 -30.03
N GLY A 391 -13.67 -1.73 -29.08
CA GLY A 391 -13.61 -0.28 -29.32
C GLY A 391 -12.58 0.11 -30.38
N PHE A 392 -11.36 -0.41 -30.25
CA PHE A 392 -10.26 -0.10 -31.16
C PHE A 392 -10.20 -1.03 -32.39
N GLY A 393 -10.86 -2.19 -32.34
CA GLY A 393 -11.00 -3.11 -33.49
C GLY A 393 -12.17 -2.77 -34.43
N LEU A 394 -13.24 -2.15 -33.92
CA LEU A 394 -14.42 -1.77 -34.71
C LEU A 394 -14.11 -0.69 -35.74
N LEU A 395 -13.25 0.28 -35.40
CA LEU A 395 -12.88 1.39 -36.30
C LEU A 395 -12.21 0.89 -37.60
N PRO A 396 -11.15 0.05 -37.55
CA PRO A 396 -10.58 -0.59 -38.73
C PRO A 396 -11.57 -1.51 -39.46
N ALA A 397 -12.33 -2.32 -38.72
CA ALA A 397 -13.28 -3.27 -39.31
C ALA A 397 -14.43 -2.57 -40.08
N ALA A 398 -14.95 -1.47 -39.53
CA ALA A 398 -15.95 -0.66 -40.19
C ALA A 398 -15.40 -0.01 -41.46
N ARG A 399 -14.14 0.45 -41.47
CA ARG A 399 -13.46 0.93 -42.68
C ARG A 399 -13.28 -0.17 -43.72
N ALA A 400 -12.85 -1.36 -43.32
CA ALA A 400 -12.70 -2.51 -44.20
C ALA A 400 -14.00 -2.86 -44.95
N SER A 401 -15.16 -2.59 -44.33
CA SER A 401 -16.48 -2.87 -44.92
C SER A 401 -16.98 -1.81 -45.92
N ARG A 402 -16.34 -0.63 -45.95
CA ARG A 402 -16.71 0.50 -46.82
C ARG A 402 -15.86 0.59 -48.09
N THR A 403 -14.98 -0.36 -48.32
CA THR A 403 -14.08 -0.36 -49.49
C THR A 403 -14.88 -0.69 -50.75
N ASP A 404 -14.92 0.26 -51.69
CA ASP A 404 -15.68 0.12 -52.93
C ASP A 404 -14.79 -0.49 -54.03
N LEU A 405 -15.35 -1.43 -54.80
CA LEU A 405 -14.63 -2.15 -55.86
C LEU A 405 -14.05 -1.19 -56.92
N ARG A 406 -14.80 -0.12 -57.24
CA ARG A 406 -14.38 0.93 -58.19
C ARG A 406 -13.17 1.73 -57.67
N SER A 407 -13.09 2.01 -56.37
CA SER A 407 -11.91 2.66 -55.78
C SER A 407 -10.70 1.74 -55.70
N ALA A 408 -10.92 0.44 -55.46
CA ALA A 408 -9.84 -0.55 -55.38
C ALA A 408 -9.19 -0.85 -56.75
N MET A 409 -9.97 -0.86 -57.83
CA MET A 409 -9.45 -1.01 -59.19
C MET A 409 -8.66 0.21 -59.66
N ASN A 410 -9.07 1.42 -59.28
CA ASN A 410 -8.34 2.65 -59.59
C ASN A 410 -7.07 2.82 -58.73
N ALA A 411 -6.96 2.12 -57.60
CA ALA A 411 -5.79 2.14 -56.71
C ALA A 411 -4.59 1.33 -57.23
N VAL A 412 -4.80 0.43 -58.20
CA VAL A 412 -3.72 -0.34 -58.86
C VAL A 412 -2.85 0.58 -59.76
N SER A 413 -3.40 1.70 -60.21
CA SER A 413 -2.66 2.81 -60.81
C SER A 413 -1.98 3.63 -59.70
N ARG A 414 -0.70 3.31 -59.46
CA ARG A 414 0.30 4.04 -58.64
C ARG A 414 -0.23 5.31 -57.94
N SER A 415 -0.35 5.24 -56.61
CA SER A 415 -0.65 6.32 -55.65
C SER A 415 -2.13 6.56 -55.29
N ALA A 416 -2.80 5.54 -54.77
CA ALA A 416 -3.96 5.77 -53.89
C ALA A 416 -3.51 6.45 -52.59
N THR A 417 -3.34 7.77 -52.64
CA THR A 417 -3.03 8.58 -51.47
C THR A 417 -4.27 8.68 -50.59
N LEU A 418 -4.13 8.31 -49.31
CA LEU A 418 -5.17 8.48 -48.29
C LEU A 418 -5.77 9.89 -48.36
N ASN A 419 -7.10 9.98 -48.34
CA ASN A 419 -7.84 11.23 -48.42
C ASN A 419 -7.30 12.27 -47.41
N ARG A 420 -7.13 13.54 -47.80
CA ARG A 420 -6.36 14.56 -47.06
C ARG A 420 -6.85 14.75 -45.61
N SER A 421 -8.17 14.64 -45.39
CA SER A 421 -8.79 14.70 -44.06
C SER A 421 -8.43 13.50 -43.18
N THR A 422 -8.38 12.30 -43.75
CA THR A 422 -8.01 11.07 -43.05
C THR A 422 -6.53 11.05 -42.71
N ARG A 423 -5.67 11.54 -43.62
CA ARG A 423 -4.24 11.70 -43.35
C ARG A 423 -3.98 12.71 -42.23
N ARG A 424 -4.74 13.83 -42.18
CA ARG A 424 -4.68 14.79 -41.08
C ARG A 424 -5.14 14.18 -39.75
N LEU A 425 -6.27 13.47 -39.73
CA LEU A 425 -6.77 12.82 -38.50
C LEU A 425 -5.80 11.78 -37.94
N LEU A 426 -5.25 10.90 -38.80
CA LEU A 426 -4.24 9.92 -38.40
C LEU A 426 -2.95 10.60 -37.95
N GLY A 427 -2.50 11.65 -38.66
CA GLY A 427 -1.33 12.43 -38.28
C GLY A 427 -1.50 13.11 -36.92
N SER A 428 -2.64 13.75 -36.65
CA SER A 428 -2.95 14.35 -35.35
C SER A 428 -2.98 13.30 -34.23
N PHE A 429 -3.54 12.13 -34.49
CA PHE A 429 -3.58 11.03 -33.51
C PHE A 429 -2.17 10.54 -33.15
N VAL A 430 -1.31 10.35 -34.15
CA VAL A 430 0.10 9.98 -33.94
C VAL A 430 0.85 11.06 -33.17
N VAL A 431 0.64 12.34 -33.50
CA VAL A 431 1.28 13.47 -32.79
C VAL A 431 0.86 13.51 -31.32
N ILE A 432 -0.43 13.37 -31.02
CA ILE A 432 -0.94 13.32 -29.64
C ILE A 432 -0.33 12.12 -28.90
N GLN A 433 -0.31 10.95 -29.53
CA GLN A 433 0.25 9.74 -28.94
C GLN A 433 1.75 9.91 -28.64
N LEU A 434 2.52 10.47 -29.58
CA LEU A 434 3.95 10.74 -29.40
C LEU A 434 4.18 11.78 -28.28
N ALA A 435 3.34 12.81 -28.19
CA ALA A 435 3.41 13.81 -27.14
C ALA A 435 3.15 13.22 -25.75
N ILE A 436 2.13 12.37 -25.60
CA ILE A 436 1.85 11.68 -24.33
C ILE A 436 2.98 10.71 -23.99
N ALA A 437 3.49 9.96 -24.97
CA ALA A 437 4.61 9.04 -24.76
C ALA A 437 5.88 9.78 -24.32
N ALA A 438 6.21 10.91 -24.96
CA ALA A 438 7.33 11.76 -24.58
C ALA A 438 7.15 12.34 -23.17
N ALA A 439 5.96 12.86 -22.85
CA ALA A 439 5.67 13.40 -21.53
C ALA A 439 5.81 12.35 -20.41
N LEU A 440 5.28 11.13 -20.63
CA LEU A 440 5.43 10.02 -19.68
C LEU A 440 6.88 9.57 -19.54
N LEU A 441 7.63 9.51 -20.65
CA LEU A 441 9.03 9.14 -20.64
C LEU A 441 9.86 10.17 -19.87
N THR A 442 9.64 11.47 -20.12
CA THR A 442 10.30 12.54 -19.38
C THR A 442 9.95 12.48 -17.90
N ALA A 443 8.67 12.35 -17.54
CA ALA A 443 8.26 12.24 -16.14
C ALA A 443 8.89 11.03 -15.43
N SER A 444 8.92 9.87 -16.10
CA SER A 444 9.53 8.64 -15.56
C SER A 444 11.04 8.78 -15.39
N LEU A 445 11.73 9.35 -16.38
CA LEU A 445 13.18 9.57 -16.33
C LEU A 445 13.53 10.58 -15.22
N THR A 446 12.79 11.68 -15.13
CA THR A 446 12.97 12.68 -14.07
C THR A 446 12.71 12.08 -12.69
N ALA A 447 11.62 11.33 -12.50
CA ALA A 447 11.34 10.65 -11.24
C ALA A 447 12.44 9.65 -10.86
N THR A 448 12.95 8.89 -11.84
CA THR A 448 14.08 7.99 -11.64
C THR A 448 15.33 8.76 -11.22
N GLN A 449 15.67 9.85 -11.91
CA GLN A 449 16.81 10.69 -11.55
C GLN A 449 16.68 11.30 -10.16
N PHE A 450 15.49 11.78 -9.78
CA PHE A 450 15.24 12.28 -8.41
C PHE A 450 15.38 11.17 -7.38
N PHE A 451 14.91 9.96 -7.68
CA PHE A 451 15.08 8.81 -6.80
C PHE A 451 16.56 8.45 -6.62
N TRP A 452 17.33 8.38 -7.71
CA TRP A 452 18.79 8.16 -7.65
C TRP A 452 19.48 9.25 -6.84
N LYS A 453 19.16 10.53 -7.08
CA LYS A 453 19.68 11.64 -6.28
C LYS A 453 19.32 11.51 -4.80
N LEU A 454 18.09 11.09 -4.47
CA LEU A 454 17.67 10.91 -3.09
C LEU A 454 18.40 9.75 -2.40
N VAL A 455 18.67 8.67 -3.15
CA VAL A 455 19.42 7.51 -2.65
C VAL A 455 20.90 7.85 -2.45
N ASP A 456 21.48 8.61 -3.38
CA ASP A 456 22.89 9.00 -3.36
C ASP A 456 23.15 10.30 -2.55
N GLU A 457 22.10 10.98 -2.08
CA GLU A 457 22.22 12.21 -1.30
C GLU A 457 23.07 11.92 -0.06
N PRO A 458 24.19 12.64 0.17
CA PRO A 458 25.04 12.39 1.32
C PRO A 458 24.29 12.72 2.61
N TRP A 459 24.02 11.70 3.43
CA TRP A 459 23.24 11.80 4.68
C TRP A 459 23.96 12.58 5.80
N GLY A 460 25.12 13.18 5.50
CA GLY A 460 26.04 13.75 6.49
C GLY A 460 26.85 12.72 7.28
N PHE A 461 26.73 11.43 6.95
CA PHE A 461 27.51 10.33 7.53
C PHE A 461 27.79 9.23 6.49
N GLU A 462 28.91 8.51 6.67
CA GLU A 462 29.38 7.48 5.73
C GLU A 462 28.67 6.15 5.96
N THR A 463 28.10 5.54 4.91
CA THR A 463 27.41 4.24 4.96
C THR A 463 28.24 3.07 4.40
N GLN A 464 29.30 3.35 3.65
CA GLN A 464 30.14 2.31 3.03
C GLN A 464 30.91 1.50 4.09
N GLY A 465 30.93 0.18 3.94
CA GLY A 465 31.64 -0.72 4.85
C GLY A 465 31.06 -0.83 6.26
N ARG A 466 29.79 -0.40 6.45
CA ARG A 466 29.10 -0.46 7.75
C ARG A 466 27.91 -1.42 7.68
N ILE A 467 27.71 -2.17 8.76
CA ILE A 467 26.55 -3.02 8.97
C ILE A 467 25.73 -2.41 10.11
N ALA A 468 24.47 -2.13 9.86
CA ALA A 468 23.53 -1.67 10.86
C ALA A 468 22.44 -2.72 11.07
N PHE A 469 22.12 -3.02 12.32
CA PHE A 469 21.02 -3.89 12.70
C PHE A 469 20.41 -3.38 14.01
N ASN A 470 19.11 -3.62 14.19
CA ASN A 470 18.41 -3.26 15.41
C ASN A 470 18.50 -4.42 16.41
N VAL A 471 18.78 -4.11 17.67
CA VAL A 471 18.73 -5.06 18.77
C VAL A 471 17.71 -4.56 19.78
N THR A 472 16.73 -5.41 20.11
CA THR A 472 15.82 -5.14 21.22
C THR A 472 16.49 -5.61 22.51
N VAL A 473 16.64 -4.69 23.46
CA VAL A 473 17.28 -4.95 24.76
C VAL A 473 16.25 -4.65 25.87
N PRO A 474 15.46 -5.65 26.30
CA PRO A 474 14.40 -5.46 27.27
C PRO A 474 14.95 -4.98 28.62
N ASP A 475 14.35 -3.92 29.18
CA ASP A 475 14.77 -3.37 30.47
C ASP A 475 14.61 -4.37 31.62
N GLN A 476 13.64 -5.28 31.51
CA GLN A 476 13.33 -6.30 32.52
C GLN A 476 14.47 -7.29 32.78
N ASN A 477 15.42 -7.41 31.85
CA ASN A 477 16.56 -8.29 32.00
C ASN A 477 17.69 -7.68 32.84
N PHE A 478 17.56 -6.41 33.24
CA PHE A 478 18.61 -5.67 33.95
C PHE A 478 18.06 -5.11 35.26
N SER A 479 18.83 -5.29 36.34
CA SER A 479 18.46 -4.79 37.67
C SER A 479 18.52 -3.27 37.78
N THR A 480 19.39 -2.62 37.00
CA THR A 480 19.58 -1.17 37.00
C THR A 480 19.96 -0.68 35.60
N ALA A 481 19.73 0.62 35.33
CA ALA A 481 20.16 1.26 34.09
C ALA A 481 21.68 1.13 33.87
N LYS A 482 22.48 1.21 34.94
CA LYS A 482 23.94 1.04 34.86
C LYS A 482 24.33 -0.40 34.50
N ALA A 483 23.62 -1.40 35.01
CA ALA A 483 23.87 -2.79 34.62
C ALA A 483 23.59 -3.02 33.12
N LYS A 484 22.54 -2.39 32.58
CA LYS A 484 22.25 -2.40 31.14
C LYS A 484 23.37 -1.75 30.33
N GLU A 485 23.80 -0.55 30.72
CA GLU A 485 24.91 0.17 30.08
C GLU A 485 26.20 -0.67 30.06
N ASN A 486 26.59 -1.22 31.21
CA ASN A 486 27.78 -2.07 31.32
C ASN A 486 27.70 -3.31 30.43
N ALA A 487 26.52 -3.94 30.30
CA ALA A 487 26.33 -5.09 29.44
C ALA A 487 26.44 -4.72 27.94
N LEU A 488 25.93 -3.55 27.56
CA LEU A 488 26.06 -3.02 26.20
C LEU A 488 27.52 -2.69 25.88
N ASP A 489 28.25 -2.06 26.80
CA ASP A 489 29.67 -1.76 26.64
C ASP A 489 30.52 -3.02 26.50
N ALA A 490 30.25 -4.04 27.34
CA ALA A 490 30.92 -5.35 27.23
C ALA A 490 30.63 -6.02 25.88
N THR A 491 29.39 -5.93 25.39
CA THR A 491 29.01 -6.46 24.07
C THR A 491 29.72 -5.71 22.94
N LEU A 492 29.79 -4.38 23.01
CA LEU A 492 30.54 -3.57 22.04
C LEU A 492 32.04 -3.89 22.05
N ALA A 493 32.63 -4.13 23.22
CA ALA A 493 34.02 -4.54 23.34
C ALA A 493 34.27 -5.90 22.66
N GLN A 494 33.36 -6.88 22.84
CA GLN A 494 33.45 -8.17 22.15
C GLN A 494 33.29 -8.03 20.63
N LEU A 495 32.35 -7.20 20.16
CA LEU A 495 32.17 -6.95 18.73
C LEU A 495 33.42 -6.33 18.08
N ARG A 496 34.10 -5.43 18.78
CA ARG A 496 35.37 -4.81 18.31
C ARG A 496 36.52 -5.81 18.23
N GLN A 497 36.45 -6.94 18.92
CA GLN A 497 37.47 -7.99 18.85
C GLN A 497 37.25 -8.97 17.69
N LEU A 498 36.09 -8.93 17.02
CA LEU A 498 35.82 -9.82 15.90
C LEU A 498 36.72 -9.47 14.70
N PRO A 499 37.28 -10.49 13.99
CA PRO A 499 38.07 -10.26 12.80
C PRO A 499 37.29 -9.46 11.74
N GLY A 500 37.86 -8.36 11.25
CA GLY A 500 37.25 -7.50 10.23
C GLY A 500 36.37 -6.36 10.77
N VAL A 501 36.20 -6.25 12.09
CA VAL A 501 35.48 -5.10 12.71
C VAL A 501 36.46 -4.01 13.12
N THR A 502 36.44 -2.87 12.42
CA THR A 502 37.29 -1.70 12.75
C THR A 502 36.73 -0.88 13.92
N SER A 503 35.40 -0.72 13.98
CA SER A 503 34.71 -0.02 15.07
C SER A 503 33.28 -0.56 15.24
N ALA A 504 32.77 -0.47 16.46
CA ALA A 504 31.38 -0.79 16.80
C ALA A 504 30.83 0.31 17.70
N THR A 505 29.59 0.72 17.45
CA THR A 505 28.87 1.74 18.22
C THR A 505 27.41 1.35 18.40
N LEU A 506 26.76 1.92 19.40
CA LEU A 506 25.34 1.77 19.68
C LEU A 506 24.70 3.16 19.67
N THR A 507 23.49 3.26 19.12
CA THR A 507 22.73 4.50 19.06
C THR A 507 21.26 4.23 19.32
N SER A 508 20.59 5.13 20.04
CA SER A 508 19.16 5.10 20.31
C SER A 508 18.64 6.53 20.51
N PRO A 509 17.74 7.04 19.65
CA PRO A 509 17.23 6.42 18.43
C PRO A 509 18.31 6.37 17.32
N SER A 510 18.20 5.42 16.40
CA SER A 510 19.04 5.41 15.19
C SER A 510 18.87 6.72 14.42
N PRO A 511 19.95 7.36 13.92
CA PRO A 511 19.86 8.56 13.09
C PRO A 511 18.95 8.37 11.87
N MET A 512 18.86 7.14 11.35
CA MET A 512 17.99 6.79 10.22
C MET A 512 16.50 6.68 10.61
N ASN A 513 16.20 6.51 11.91
CA ASN A 513 14.85 6.46 12.48
C ASN A 513 14.56 7.66 13.41
N ALA A 514 15.40 8.69 13.42
CA ALA A 514 15.31 9.81 14.36
C ALA A 514 14.17 10.80 14.05
N SER A 515 13.47 10.64 12.92
CA SER A 515 12.29 11.43 12.55
C SER A 515 11.18 11.39 13.62
N TRP A 516 11.14 10.35 14.45
CA TRP A 516 10.12 10.13 15.48
C TRP A 516 10.24 11.05 16.70
N ASN A 517 11.45 11.48 17.06
CA ASN A 517 11.68 12.22 18.30
C ASN A 517 12.09 13.68 18.10
N LEU A 518 12.31 14.13 16.85
CA LEU A 518 12.85 15.46 16.54
C LEU A 518 14.03 15.84 17.47
N MET A 519 14.80 14.84 17.91
CA MET A 519 15.87 15.05 18.87
C MET A 519 17.03 15.67 18.10
N PRO A 520 17.47 16.89 18.45
CA PRO A 520 18.68 17.45 17.87
C PRO A 520 19.83 16.51 18.22
N PHE A 521 20.44 15.89 17.20
CA PHE A 521 21.66 15.13 17.36
C PHE A 521 22.83 16.07 17.08
N ASN A 522 23.83 16.07 17.95
CA ASN A 522 25.07 16.75 17.72
C ASN A 522 26.20 15.72 17.77
N PRO A 523 27.03 15.58 16.72
CA PRO A 523 28.20 14.71 16.77
C PRO A 523 29.06 15.06 17.99
N GLU A 524 29.65 14.04 18.60
CA GLU A 524 30.57 14.23 19.72
C GLU A 524 31.72 15.14 19.26
N ASN A 525 31.93 16.26 19.98
CA ASN A 525 32.89 17.33 19.67
C ASN A 525 32.51 18.30 18.52
N ALA A 526 31.30 18.26 17.98
CA ALA A 526 30.81 19.29 17.04
C ALA A 526 30.16 20.49 17.77
N PRO A 527 30.31 21.73 17.25
CA PRO A 527 29.55 22.87 17.76
C PRO A 527 28.05 22.64 17.55
N ALA A 528 27.22 23.10 18.50
CA ALA A 528 25.77 22.96 18.39
C ALA A 528 25.27 23.54 17.06
N PRO A 529 24.41 22.83 16.31
CA PRO A 529 23.90 23.33 15.04
C PRO A 529 23.15 24.65 15.24
N GLU A 530 23.35 25.62 14.34
CA GLU A 530 22.56 26.84 14.34
C GLU A 530 21.06 26.50 14.21
N PRO A 531 20.17 27.16 14.97
CA PRO A 531 18.74 26.93 14.89
C PRO A 531 18.21 27.38 13.52
N ARG A 532 18.28 26.47 12.54
CA ARG A 532 17.56 26.60 11.27
C ARG A 532 16.14 26.14 11.53
N GLY A 533 15.19 27.08 11.44
CA GLY A 533 13.78 26.82 11.70
C GLY A 533 13.27 25.56 11.00
N PHE A 534 12.40 24.82 11.68
CA PHE A 534 11.73 23.65 11.13
C PHE A 534 10.92 24.07 9.91
N TYR A 535 11.31 23.63 8.72
CA TYR A 535 10.46 23.74 7.52
C TYR A 535 9.52 22.54 7.53
N PHE A 536 8.23 22.83 7.74
CA PHE A 536 7.12 21.88 7.66
C PHE A 536 6.82 21.45 6.22
#